data_AF-A0A742DX14-F1
#
_entry.id   AF-A0A742DX14-F1
#
_cell.length_a   1.000
_cell.length_b   1.000
_cell.length_c   1.000
_cell.angle_alpha   90.00
_cell.angle_beta   90.00
_cell.angle_gamma   90.00
#
_symmetry.space_group_name_H-M   'P 1'
#
loop_
_entity.id
_entity.type
_entity.pdbx_description
1 polymer ?
#
loop_
_entity_poly.entity_id
_entity_poly.type
_entity_poly.pdbx_seq_one_letter_code
_entity_poly.pdbx_strand_id
1 'polypeptide(L)'
;MIDFTNKLKKKELPKRINPVEIYESLDRRSEAGPLRPSQKTILEQWFNSRRNERDNIIKLHTGEGKTLIGLLILQSKINETNSPCLYVCPNIYLAKQAVKDAEKFGIPYCIIDHSKMIPDDFLSGRKILITHVQK
;
A
#
# COMPACT_ATOMS: atom_id res chain seq x y z
N MET A 1 -27.67 29.77 -13.62
CA MET A 1 -26.87 28.54 -13.75
C MET A 1 -25.73 28.65 -12.75
N ILE A 2 -25.65 27.75 -11.76
CA ILE A 2 -24.62 27.83 -10.70
C ILE A 2 -23.30 27.32 -11.27
N ASP A 3 -22.28 28.17 -11.27
CA ASP A 3 -20.94 27.87 -11.75
C ASP A 3 -20.11 27.18 -10.66
N PHE A 4 -19.81 25.89 -10.84
CA PHE A 4 -19.01 25.07 -9.92
C PHE A 4 -17.51 25.12 -10.22
N THR A 5 -17.07 25.86 -11.23
CA THR A 5 -15.69 25.85 -11.75
C THR A 5 -14.67 26.28 -10.70
N ASN A 6 -15.07 27.13 -9.74
CA ASN A 6 -14.20 27.59 -8.65
C ASN A 6 -14.19 26.68 -7.41
N LYS A 7 -15.19 25.80 -7.21
CA LYS A 7 -15.21 24.85 -6.08
C LYS A 7 -14.42 23.57 -6.35
N LEU A 8 -14.11 23.29 -7.61
CA LEU A 8 -13.36 22.10 -8.04
C LEU A 8 -11.83 22.27 -7.94
N LYS A 9 -11.32 23.48 -7.71
CA LYS A 9 -9.88 23.73 -7.49
C LYS A 9 -9.49 23.53 -6.02
N LYS A 10 -9.88 22.39 -5.41
CA LYS A 10 -9.09 21.91 -4.26
C LYS A 10 -7.76 21.47 -4.83
N LYS A 11 -6.74 22.30 -4.66
CA LYS A 11 -5.36 21.92 -4.95
C LYS A 11 -5.06 20.72 -4.06
N GLU A 12 -5.18 19.51 -4.60
CA GLU A 12 -4.86 18.30 -3.87
C GLU A 12 -3.40 18.43 -3.43
N LEU A 13 -3.17 18.35 -2.11
CA LEU A 13 -1.83 18.32 -1.59
C LEU A 13 -1.12 17.11 -2.21
N PRO A 14 0.15 17.26 -2.64
CA PRO A 14 0.87 16.14 -3.22
C PRO A 14 0.90 14.98 -2.22
N LYS A 15 0.52 13.79 -2.68
CA LYS A 15 0.57 12.57 -1.86
C LYS A 15 2.03 12.33 -1.45
N ARG A 16 2.26 11.98 -0.18
CA ARG A 16 3.59 11.58 0.29
C ARG A 16 4.05 10.34 -0.47
N ILE A 17 5.27 10.33 -0.99
CA ILE A 17 5.79 9.19 -1.76
C ILE A 17 6.74 8.35 -0.91
N ASN A 18 7.51 8.97 -0.01
CA ASN A 18 8.43 8.25 0.86
C ASN A 18 7.64 7.30 1.78
N PRO A 19 7.89 5.97 1.74
CA PRO A 19 7.15 4.99 2.53
C PRO A 19 7.23 5.21 4.05
N VAL A 20 8.32 5.81 4.56
CA VAL A 20 8.45 6.16 5.99
C VAL A 20 7.49 7.30 6.34
N GLU A 21 7.44 8.36 5.53
CA GLU A 21 6.54 9.50 5.73
C GLU A 21 5.08 9.13 5.50
N ILE A 22 4.80 8.20 4.57
CA ILE A 22 3.48 7.60 4.39
C ILE A 22 3.06 6.95 5.70
N TYR A 23 3.89 6.05 6.25
CA TYR A 23 3.57 5.35 7.49
C TYR A 23 3.25 6.32 8.62
N GLU A 24 4.03 7.40 8.78
CA GLU A 24 3.81 8.45 9.78
C GLU A 24 2.48 9.21 9.62
N SER A 25 1.92 9.32 8.41
CA SER A 25 0.58 9.92 8.19
C SER A 25 -0.59 8.98 8.39
N LEU A 26 -0.38 7.66 8.42
CA LEU A 26 -1.51 6.73 8.44
C LEU A 26 -2.25 6.80 9.78
N ASP A 27 -3.57 6.80 9.71
CA ASP A 27 -4.44 6.58 10.87
C ASP A 27 -4.42 5.08 11.20
N ARG A 28 -3.55 4.73 12.15
CA ARG A 28 -3.25 3.34 12.52
C ARG A 28 -4.00 2.97 13.80
N ARG A 29 -4.30 1.68 13.97
CA ARG A 29 -4.81 1.19 15.26
C ARG A 29 -3.79 1.45 16.37
N SER A 30 -4.26 1.68 17.60
CA SER A 30 -3.39 1.98 18.76
C SER A 30 -2.33 0.90 19.04
N GLU A 31 -2.61 -0.35 18.66
CA GLU A 31 -1.70 -1.49 18.76
C GLU A 31 -0.58 -1.51 17.69
N ALA A 32 -0.64 -0.62 16.68
CA ALA A 32 0.41 -0.46 15.69
C ALA A 32 1.51 0.47 16.23
N GLY A 33 2.63 -0.14 16.63
CA GLY A 33 3.83 0.60 17.05
C GLY A 33 4.56 1.31 15.88
N PRO A 34 5.67 2.00 16.17
CA PRO A 34 6.50 2.60 15.13
C PRO A 34 7.14 1.54 14.22
N LEU A 35 7.67 1.97 13.07
CA LEU A 35 8.55 1.11 12.26
C LEU A 35 9.74 0.69 13.11
N ARG A 36 10.07 -0.61 13.09
CA ARG A 36 11.31 -1.11 13.68
C ARG A 36 12.51 -0.56 12.90
N PRO A 37 13.70 -0.41 13.52
CA PRO A 37 14.89 0.07 12.82
C PRO A 37 15.19 -0.69 11.53
N SER A 38 15.08 -2.03 11.54
CA SER A 38 15.29 -2.88 10.35
C SER A 38 14.31 -2.56 9.21
N GLN A 39 13.04 -2.31 9.54
CA GLN A 39 12.01 -1.96 8.56
C GLN A 39 12.29 -0.58 7.94
N LYS A 40 12.66 0.39 8.77
CA LYS A 40 12.99 1.75 8.32
C LYS A 40 14.20 1.74 7.37
N THR A 41 15.28 1.06 7.73
CA THR A 41 16.48 0.93 6.88
C THR A 41 16.14 0.33 5.52
N ILE A 42 15.32 -0.73 5.47
CA ILE A 42 14.93 -1.38 4.20
C ILE A 42 14.10 -0.43 3.33
N LEU A 43 13.13 0.27 3.93
CA LEU A 43 12.28 1.21 3.21
C LEU A 43 13.07 2.42 2.67
N GLU A 44 14.00 2.96 3.46
CA GLU A 44 14.89 4.05 3.05
C GLU A 44 15.83 3.61 1.93
N GLN A 45 16.45 2.44 2.05
CA GLN A 45 17.33 1.89 1.01
C GLN A 45 16.56 1.67 -0.30
N TRP A 46 15.37 1.07 -0.23
CA TRP A 46 14.53 0.89 -1.40
C TRP A 46 14.16 2.24 -2.03
N PHE A 47 13.69 3.20 -1.23
CA PHE A 47 13.24 4.50 -1.74
C PHE A 47 14.38 5.30 -2.40
N ASN A 48 15.54 5.36 -1.75
CA ASN A 48 16.65 6.20 -2.20
C ASN A 48 17.40 5.59 -3.39
N SER A 49 17.57 4.27 -3.42
CA SER A 49 18.47 3.62 -4.37
C SER A 49 17.79 2.69 -5.36
N ARG A 50 16.63 2.12 -5.03
CA ARG A 50 16.04 1.02 -5.82
C ARG A 50 14.63 1.24 -6.34
N ARG A 51 13.94 2.32 -5.96
CA ARG A 51 12.53 2.54 -6.32
C ARG A 51 12.30 2.60 -7.84
N ASN A 52 13.32 2.96 -8.62
CA ASN A 52 13.27 3.04 -10.07
C ASN A 52 13.73 1.74 -10.76
N GLU A 53 14.22 0.75 -9.99
CA GLU A 53 14.53 -0.57 -10.53
C GLU A 53 13.23 -1.26 -10.94
N ARG A 54 13.24 -1.89 -12.13
CA ARG A 54 12.10 -2.64 -12.66
C ARG A 54 11.69 -3.77 -11.72
N ASP A 55 12.67 -4.56 -11.27
CA ASP A 55 12.47 -5.76 -10.47
C ASP A 55 13.30 -5.65 -9.18
N ASN A 56 12.67 -5.93 -8.03
CA ASN A 56 13.27 -5.81 -6.70
C ASN A 56 13.10 -7.12 -5.92
N ILE A 57 14.16 -7.57 -5.25
CA ILE A 57 14.10 -8.69 -4.31
C ILE A 57 14.48 -8.19 -2.92
N ILE A 58 13.53 -8.24 -1.98
CA ILE A 58 13.74 -7.84 -0.58
C ILE A 58 13.67 -9.09 0.30
N LYS A 59 14.77 -9.41 0.97
CA LYS A 59 14.90 -10.60 1.82
C LYS A 59 14.78 -10.22 3.30
N LEU A 60 13.82 -10.81 4.00
CA LEU A 60 13.68 -10.71 5.45
C LEU A 60 13.35 -12.07 6.07
N HIS A 61 13.67 -12.26 7.35
CA HIS A 61 13.23 -13.41 8.15
C HIS A 61 11.76 -13.29 8.58
N THR A 62 11.12 -14.42 8.91
CA THR A 62 9.72 -14.44 9.36
C THR A 62 9.57 -13.66 10.67
N GLY A 63 8.48 -12.93 10.85
CA GLY A 63 8.26 -12.08 12.04
C GLY A 63 8.87 -10.67 11.96
N GLU A 64 9.65 -10.37 10.92
CA GLU A 64 10.28 -9.05 10.72
C GLU A 64 9.36 -7.99 10.06
N GLY A 65 8.11 -8.36 9.73
CA GLY A 65 7.14 -7.43 9.13
C GLY A 65 7.24 -7.28 7.61
N LYS A 66 7.50 -8.39 6.90
CA LYS A 66 7.49 -8.46 5.42
C LYS A 66 6.23 -7.88 4.79
N THR A 67 5.06 -8.14 5.39
CA THR A 67 3.78 -7.64 4.89
C THR A 67 3.72 -6.13 4.91
N LEU A 68 4.03 -5.50 6.06
CA LEU A 68 4.03 -4.05 6.21
C LEU A 68 4.97 -3.38 5.21
N ILE A 69 6.19 -3.89 5.06
CA ILE A 69 7.16 -3.35 4.10
C ILE A 69 6.61 -3.40 2.67
N GLY A 70 6.07 -4.56 2.25
CA GLY A 70 5.48 -4.71 0.92
C GLY A 70 4.31 -3.76 0.70
N LEU A 71 3.39 -3.64 1.66
CA LEU A 71 2.24 -2.75 1.57
C LEU A 71 2.65 -1.27 1.50
N LEU A 72 3.65 -0.83 2.26
CA LEU A 72 4.16 0.54 2.20
C LEU A 72 4.85 0.86 0.87
N ILE A 73 5.58 -0.11 0.31
CA ILE A 73 6.18 0.01 -1.03
C ILE A 73 5.09 0.16 -2.10
N LEU A 74 4.04 -0.66 -2.04
CA LEU A 74 2.91 -0.56 -2.97
C LEU A 74 2.16 0.77 -2.80
N GLN A 75 1.95 1.25 -1.57
CA GLN A 75 1.33 2.55 -1.33
C GLN A 75 2.18 3.70 -1.86
N SER A 76 3.51 3.61 -1.70
CA SER A 76 4.47 4.55 -2.29
C SER A 76 4.34 4.58 -3.81
N LYS A 77 4.24 3.41 -4.46
CA LYS A 77 4.04 3.30 -5.91
C LYS A 77 2.68 3.82 -6.39
N ILE A 78 1.61 3.56 -5.67
CA ILE A 78 0.30 4.20 -5.93
C ILE A 78 0.43 5.72 -5.89
N ASN A 79 1.07 6.27 -4.85
CA ASN A 79 1.20 7.72 -4.68
C ASN A 79 2.10 8.36 -5.75
N GLU A 80 3.13 7.64 -6.21
CA GLU A 80 4.05 8.09 -7.26
C GLU A 80 3.43 8.05 -8.67
N THR A 81 2.69 6.98 -8.98
CA THR A 81 2.32 6.65 -10.38
C THR A 81 0.82 6.72 -10.66
N ASN A 82 -0.01 6.82 -9.63
CA ASN A 82 -1.47 6.65 -9.69
C ASN A 82 -1.90 5.38 -10.47
N SER A 83 -1.07 4.33 -10.43
CA SER A 83 -1.31 3.07 -11.14
C SER A 83 -1.75 1.96 -10.18
N PRO A 84 -2.56 1.00 -10.65
CA PRO A 84 -2.99 -0.15 -9.84
C PRO A 84 -1.82 -0.95 -9.27
N CYS A 85 -1.89 -1.30 -7.98
CA CYS A 85 -0.87 -2.10 -7.28
C CYS A 85 -1.49 -3.34 -6.62
N LEU A 86 -0.84 -4.49 -6.81
CA LEU A 86 -1.34 -5.81 -6.43
C LEU A 86 -0.42 -6.47 -5.39
N TYR A 87 -1.01 -7.00 -4.32
CA TYR A 87 -0.34 -7.86 -3.34
C TYR A 87 -0.89 -9.29 -3.47
N VAL A 88 -0.04 -10.22 -3.93
CA VAL A 88 -0.45 -11.61 -4.19
C VAL A 88 0.11 -12.54 -3.12
N CYS A 89 -0.78 -13.28 -2.47
CA CYS A 89 -0.44 -14.30 -1.49
C CYS A 89 -0.47 -15.73 -2.08
N PRO A 90 0.28 -16.68 -1.50
CA PRO A 90 0.23 -18.09 -1.92
C PRO A 90 -1.12 -18.78 -1.72
N ASN A 91 -1.94 -18.31 -0.77
CA ASN A 91 -3.24 -18.89 -0.47
C ASN A 91 -4.17 -17.87 0.21
N ILE A 92 -5.45 -18.24 0.33
CA ILE A 92 -6.50 -17.39 0.91
C ILE A 92 -6.26 -17.05 2.39
N TYR A 93 -5.63 -17.92 3.18
CA TYR A 93 -5.36 -17.66 4.59
C TYR A 93 -4.32 -16.55 4.75
N LEU A 94 -3.26 -16.59 3.96
CA LEU A 94 -2.22 -15.55 3.93
C LEU A 94 -2.76 -14.23 3.37
N ALA A 95 -3.66 -14.26 2.39
CA ALA A 95 -4.35 -13.06 1.91
C ALA A 95 -5.20 -12.42 3.03
N LYS A 96 -5.97 -13.23 3.77
CA LYS A 96 -6.74 -12.75 4.93
C LYS A 96 -5.85 -12.17 6.05
N GLN A 97 -4.66 -12.72 6.26
CA GLN A 97 -3.69 -12.14 7.20
C GLN A 97 -3.15 -10.80 6.71
N ALA A 98 -2.80 -10.68 5.43
CA ALA A 98 -2.36 -9.41 4.85
C ALA A 98 -3.44 -8.33 4.88
N VAL A 99 -4.71 -8.69 4.70
CA VAL A 99 -5.86 -7.80 4.90
C VAL A 99 -5.92 -7.27 6.34
N LYS A 100 -5.78 -8.15 7.34
CA LYS A 100 -5.75 -7.73 8.76
C LYS A 100 -4.57 -6.80 9.06
N ASP A 101 -3.40 -7.06 8.47
CA ASP A 101 -2.25 -6.16 8.60
C ASP A 101 -2.54 -4.80 7.95
N ALA A 102 -3.12 -4.77 6.75
CA ALA A 102 -3.49 -3.52 6.08
C ALA A 102 -4.47 -2.69 6.93
N GLU A 103 -5.49 -3.33 7.51
CA GLU A 103 -6.41 -2.67 8.46
C GLU A 103 -5.69 -2.15 9.71
N LYS A 104 -4.82 -2.97 10.30
CA LYS A 104 -4.07 -2.60 11.50
C LYS A 104 -3.22 -1.37 11.28
N PHE A 105 -2.55 -1.30 10.12
CA PHE A 105 -1.65 -0.22 9.76
C PHE A 105 -2.33 0.92 8.99
N GLY A 106 -3.66 0.89 8.83
CA GLY A 106 -4.41 1.96 8.15
C GLY A 106 -4.10 2.10 6.66
N ILE A 107 -3.59 1.05 6.01
CA ILE A 107 -3.23 1.07 4.59
C ILE A 107 -4.49 0.81 3.74
N PRO A 108 -4.87 1.72 2.82
CA PRO A 108 -6.02 1.54 1.96
C PRO A 108 -5.90 0.30 1.06
N TYR A 109 -6.85 -0.63 1.19
CA TYR A 109 -6.87 -1.87 0.43
C TYR A 109 -8.27 -2.19 -0.10
N CYS A 110 -8.32 -3.06 -1.10
CA CYS A 110 -9.54 -3.70 -1.58
C CYS A 110 -9.28 -5.19 -1.85
N ILE A 111 -10.36 -5.96 -1.98
CA ILE A 111 -10.33 -7.40 -2.25
C ILE A 111 -11.31 -7.72 -3.39
N ILE A 112 -11.09 -8.82 -4.10
CA ILE A 112 -12.10 -9.38 -4.99
C ILE A 112 -13.18 -10.03 -4.12
N ASP A 113 -14.41 -9.53 -4.24
CA ASP A 113 -15.56 -10.04 -3.50
C ASP A 113 -16.23 -11.23 -4.22
N HIS A 114 -17.43 -11.61 -3.76
CA HIS A 114 -18.19 -12.74 -4.31
C HIS A 114 -18.64 -12.52 -5.76
N SER A 115 -18.69 -11.27 -6.24
CA SER A 115 -19.02 -10.94 -7.64
C SER A 115 -17.89 -11.33 -8.60
N LYS A 116 -16.69 -11.61 -8.09
CA LYS A 116 -15.46 -11.87 -8.86
C LYS A 116 -15.05 -10.71 -9.78
N MET A 117 -15.61 -9.52 -9.56
CA MET A 117 -15.23 -8.31 -10.28
C MET A 117 -13.98 -7.68 -9.68
N ILE A 118 -13.17 -7.06 -10.53
CA ILE A 118 -12.04 -6.25 -10.08
C ILE A 118 -12.58 -4.91 -9.54
N PRO A 119 -12.26 -4.51 -8.30
CA PRO A 119 -12.79 -3.27 -7.73
C PRO A 119 -12.32 -2.01 -8.48
N ASP A 120 -13.21 -1.03 -8.65
CA ASP A 120 -12.90 0.27 -9.27
C ASP A 120 -11.79 1.03 -8.54
N ASP A 121 -11.73 0.88 -7.21
CA ASP A 121 -10.66 1.47 -6.39
C ASP A 121 -9.27 0.94 -6.74
N PHE A 122 -9.16 -0.31 -7.20
CA PHE A 122 -7.91 -0.84 -7.73
C PHE A 122 -7.64 -0.30 -9.12
N LEU A 123 -8.62 -0.34 -10.02
CA LEU A 123 -8.48 0.11 -11.42
C LEU A 123 -8.07 1.59 -11.52
N SER A 124 -8.56 2.41 -10.59
CA SER A 124 -8.24 3.83 -10.49
C SER A 124 -6.96 4.15 -9.70
N GLY A 125 -6.20 3.14 -9.28
CA GLY A 125 -4.97 3.34 -8.50
C GLY A 125 -5.22 4.02 -7.15
N ARG A 126 -6.37 3.81 -6.51
CA ARG A 126 -6.69 4.39 -5.20
C ARG A 126 -6.34 3.46 -4.04
N LYS A 127 -6.45 2.14 -4.23
CA LYS A 127 -6.23 1.13 -3.19
C LYS A 127 -5.40 -0.04 -3.70
N ILE A 128 -4.66 -0.66 -2.79
CA ILE A 128 -3.93 -1.90 -3.07
C ILE A 128 -4.94 -3.05 -3.18
N LEU A 129 -4.88 -3.84 -4.24
CA LEU A 129 -5.63 -5.09 -4.31
C LEU A 129 -4.85 -6.18 -3.58
N ILE A 130 -5.44 -6.78 -2.55
CA ILE A 130 -4.87 -7.94 -1.87
C ILE A 130 -5.61 -9.19 -2.33
N THR A 131 -4.87 -10.16 -2.88
CA THR A 131 -5.46 -11.40 -3.41
C THR A 131 -4.54 -12.60 -3.17
N HIS A 132 -4.92 -13.76 -3.69
CA HIS A 132 -4.12 -14.97 -3.66
C HIS A 132 -4.13 -15.68 -5.01
N VAL A 133 -3.12 -16.52 -5.23
CA VAL A 133 -3.10 -17.45 -6.37
C VAL A 133 -4.20 -18.50 -6.17
N GLN A 134 -5.09 -18.64 -7.14
CA GLN A 134 -5.99 -19.80 -7.24
C GLN A 134 -5.22 -20.97 -7.86
N LYS A 135 -5.29 -22.13 -7.22
CA LYS A 135 -4.92 -23.41 -7.85
C LYS A 135 -6.15 -23.99 -8.53
#